data_AF-A0A4Q2K0W2-F1
#
_entry.id   AF-A0A4Q2K0W2-F1
#
_cell.length_a   1.000
_cell.length_b   1.000
_cell.length_c   1.000
_cell.angle_alpha   90.00
_cell.angle_beta   90.00
_cell.angle_gamma   90.00
#
_symmetry.space_group_name_H-M   'P 1'
#
loop_
_entity.id
_entity.type
_entity.pdbx_description
1 polymer ?
#
loop_
_entity_poly.entity_id
_entity_poly.type
_entity_poly.pdbx_seq_one_letter_code
_entity_poly.pdbx_strand_id
1 'polypeptide(L)'
;MAARTYMDASTAIVHHQVVSTSFVPKLYDAASRQVMREVVETTHRILCKVMQHYLDDAEYRKIFDYDPRLAELILVPRGYDALLPFARFDIFLDESTGDVAFCEFNGDGSSGMNENREITHSVEQTATFKEFAKRHHVEACELFDAEAAAVSPSPETCEALSHDLTVKRNRRLQQRAAVGRHAHRRRALGRTLMAGGGLVLAAFCALGAWAAMRCAR
;
A
#
# COMPACT_ATOMS: atom_id res chain seq x y z
N MET A 1 16.04 18.19 18.57
CA MET A 1 16.41 18.78 17.27
C MET A 1 16.68 17.70 16.22
N ALA A 2 17.49 16.67 16.50
CA ALA A 2 17.82 15.62 15.51
C ALA A 2 16.62 14.95 14.80
N ALA A 3 15.58 14.52 15.53
CA ALA A 3 14.42 13.86 14.92
C ALA A 3 13.63 14.78 13.98
N ARG A 4 13.43 16.05 14.36
CA ARG A 4 12.75 17.03 13.51
C ARG A 4 13.55 17.31 12.24
N THR A 5 14.85 17.54 12.37
CA THR A 5 15.75 17.73 11.24
C THR A 5 15.77 16.53 10.30
N TYR A 6 15.72 15.30 10.84
CA TYR A 6 15.57 14.09 10.04
C TYR A 6 14.28 14.11 9.22
N MET A 7 13.14 14.35 9.88
CA MET A 7 11.83 14.39 9.21
C MET A 7 11.77 15.47 8.13
N ASP A 8 12.30 16.67 8.39
CA ASP A 8 12.32 17.77 7.41
C ASP A 8 13.10 17.41 6.13
N ALA A 9 13.98 16.39 6.17
CA ALA A 9 14.75 15.88 5.04
C ALA A 9 14.30 14.49 4.55
N SER A 10 13.23 13.92 5.10
CA SER A 10 12.80 12.54 4.81
C SER A 10 11.89 12.44 3.59
N THR A 11 11.57 11.21 3.20
CA THR A 11 10.66 10.90 2.10
C THR A 11 9.18 10.88 2.52
N ALA A 12 8.86 11.12 3.80
CA ALA A 12 7.49 11.09 4.32
C ALA A 12 6.71 12.35 3.96
N ILE A 13 6.37 12.48 2.67
CA ILE A 13 5.78 13.66 2.06
C ILE A 13 4.36 13.35 1.59
N VAL A 14 3.40 14.10 2.12
CA VAL A 14 1.97 13.99 1.82
C VAL A 14 1.49 15.39 1.41
N HIS A 15 0.87 15.52 0.23
CA HIS A 15 0.48 16.82 -0.36
C HIS A 15 1.63 17.85 -0.44
N HIS A 16 2.82 17.39 -0.85
CA HIS A 16 4.05 18.21 -0.97
C HIS A 16 4.58 18.78 0.36
N GLN A 17 4.09 18.27 1.50
CA GLN A 17 4.56 18.66 2.82
C GLN A 17 5.04 17.44 3.59
N VAL A 18 6.08 17.62 4.40
CA VAL A 18 6.50 16.60 5.36
C VAL A 18 5.35 16.36 6.34
N VAL A 19 5.03 15.10 6.60
CA VAL A 19 3.96 14.73 7.53
C VAL A 19 4.22 15.26 8.94
N SER A 20 3.15 15.63 9.63
CA SER A 20 3.23 15.94 11.06
C SER A 20 3.32 14.64 11.87
N THR A 21 4.19 14.61 12.87
CA THR A 21 4.54 13.38 13.59
C THR A 21 4.58 13.61 15.09
N SER A 22 4.25 12.58 15.87
CA SER A 22 4.53 12.57 17.31
C SER A 22 5.99 12.24 17.53
N PHE A 23 6.65 12.98 18.43
CA PHE A 23 8.01 12.64 18.87
C PHE A 23 8.03 11.48 19.86
N VAL A 24 6.95 11.28 20.62
CA VAL A 24 6.84 10.17 21.58
C VAL A 24 6.22 8.97 20.86
N PRO A 25 6.96 7.87 20.68
CA PRO A 25 6.42 6.69 20.01
C PRO A 25 5.40 6.00 20.92
N LYS A 26 4.35 5.44 20.31
CA LYS A 26 3.49 4.48 21.00
C LYS A 26 4.19 3.12 20.97
N LEU A 27 4.50 2.60 22.15
CA LEU A 27 5.06 1.26 22.31
C LEU A 27 3.94 0.28 22.60
N TYR A 28 3.95 -0.85 21.89
CA TYR A 28 3.07 -1.98 22.15
C TYR A 28 3.89 -3.13 22.68
N ASP A 29 3.35 -3.83 23.67
CA ASP A 29 3.97 -5.04 24.19
C ASP A 29 3.62 -6.27 23.34
N ALA A 30 4.19 -7.41 23.71
CA ALA A 30 3.98 -8.66 22.99
C ALA A 30 2.52 -9.14 23.06
N ALA A 31 1.82 -8.88 24.17
CA ALA A 31 0.42 -9.28 24.36
C ALA A 31 -0.49 -8.49 23.43
N SER A 32 -0.34 -7.16 23.39
CA SER A 32 -1.08 -6.27 22.49
C SER A 32 -0.83 -6.64 21.03
N ARG A 33 0.43 -6.90 20.67
CA ARG A 33 0.81 -7.35 19.31
C ARG A 33 0.14 -8.67 18.94
N GLN A 34 0.03 -9.61 19.89
CA GLN A 34 -0.63 -10.88 19.65
C GLN A 34 -2.13 -10.71 19.36
N VAL A 35 -2.82 -9.90 20.16
CA VAL A 35 -4.24 -9.57 19.94
C VAL A 35 -4.45 -8.97 18.56
N MET A 36 -3.67 -7.94 18.20
CA MET A 36 -3.80 -7.29 16.90
C MET A 36 -3.54 -8.26 15.74
N ARG A 37 -2.56 -9.17 15.87
CA ARG A 37 -2.27 -10.20 14.87
C ARG A 37 -3.46 -11.15 14.68
N GLU A 38 -4.00 -11.70 15.76
CA GLU A 38 -5.12 -12.66 15.70
C GLU A 38 -6.36 -12.04 15.07
N VAL A 39 -6.66 -10.79 15.44
CA VAL A 39 -7.77 -10.02 14.88
C VAL A 39 -7.57 -9.80 13.38
N VAL A 40 -6.40 -9.33 12.96
CA VAL A 40 -6.11 -9.08 11.54
C VAL A 40 -6.11 -10.36 10.71
N GLU A 41 -5.45 -11.42 11.15
CA GLU A 41 -5.40 -12.70 10.43
C GLU A 41 -6.79 -13.34 10.30
N THR A 42 -7.62 -13.21 11.33
CA THR A 42 -8.98 -13.73 11.31
C THR A 42 -9.87 -12.92 10.38
N THR A 43 -9.83 -11.59 10.47
CA THR A 43 -10.60 -10.71 9.58
C THR A 43 -10.19 -10.88 8.13
N HIS A 44 -8.89 -10.97 7.83
CA HIS A 44 -8.39 -11.22 6.48
C HIS A 44 -8.97 -12.50 5.87
N ARG A 45 -8.96 -13.61 6.65
CA ARG A 45 -9.56 -14.89 6.21
C ARG A 45 -11.08 -14.78 5.97
N ILE A 46 -11.79 -14.01 6.81
CA ILE A 46 -13.22 -13.77 6.64
C ILE A 46 -13.46 -13.00 5.34
N LEU A 47 -12.73 -11.90 5.11
CA LEU A 47 -12.86 -11.11 3.88
C LEU A 47 -12.54 -11.93 2.64
N CYS A 48 -11.49 -12.76 2.67
CA CYS A 48 -11.18 -13.66 1.57
C CYS A 48 -12.34 -14.62 1.25
N LYS A 49 -13.02 -15.16 2.27
CA LYS A 49 -14.20 -16.03 2.05
C LYS A 49 -15.37 -15.27 1.43
N VAL A 50 -15.64 -14.05 1.91
CA VAL A 50 -16.68 -13.19 1.34
C VAL A 50 -16.39 -12.87 -0.13
N MET A 51 -15.15 -12.48 -0.44
CA MET A 51 -14.70 -12.19 -1.80
C MET A 51 -14.78 -13.42 -2.71
N GLN A 52 -14.33 -14.59 -2.24
CA GLN A 52 -14.39 -15.82 -3.02
C GLN A 52 -15.83 -16.21 -3.32
N HIS A 53 -16.72 -16.14 -2.32
CA HIS A 53 -18.13 -16.47 -2.51
C HIS A 53 -18.83 -15.49 -3.46
N TYR A 54 -18.47 -14.21 -3.44
CA TYR A 54 -18.91 -13.22 -4.43
C TYR A 54 -18.52 -13.64 -5.85
N LEU A 55 -17.30 -14.12 -6.07
CA LEU A 55 -16.86 -14.57 -7.39
C LEU A 55 -17.62 -15.82 -7.83
N ASP A 56 -17.78 -16.80 -6.94
CA ASP A 56 -18.29 -18.13 -7.27
C ASP A 56 -19.82 -18.19 -7.46
N ASP A 57 -20.59 -17.36 -6.74
CA ASP A 57 -22.05 -17.48 -6.66
C ASP A 57 -22.77 -16.22 -7.19
N ALA A 58 -23.48 -16.37 -8.30
CA ALA A 58 -24.23 -15.28 -8.93
C ALA A 58 -25.46 -14.82 -8.15
N GLU A 59 -26.07 -15.68 -7.34
CA GLU A 59 -27.18 -15.30 -6.47
C GLU A 59 -26.66 -14.54 -5.25
N TYR A 60 -25.54 -14.98 -4.66
CA TYR A 60 -24.91 -14.28 -3.53
C TYR A 60 -24.51 -12.84 -3.89
N ARG A 61 -24.05 -12.59 -5.13
CA ARG A 61 -23.74 -11.23 -5.61
C ARG A 61 -24.90 -10.26 -5.51
N LYS A 62 -26.15 -10.75 -5.61
CA LYS A 62 -27.36 -9.89 -5.57
C LYS A 62 -27.60 -9.29 -4.19
N ILE A 63 -26.91 -9.76 -3.15
CA ILE A 63 -26.94 -9.14 -1.81
C ILE A 63 -26.25 -7.76 -1.83
N PHE A 64 -25.33 -7.55 -2.78
CA PHE A 64 -24.57 -6.30 -2.91
C PHE A 64 -25.24 -5.39 -3.95
N ASP A 65 -25.57 -4.17 -3.55
CA ASP A 65 -26.17 -3.15 -4.41
C ASP A 65 -25.08 -2.33 -5.13
N TYR A 66 -24.26 -3.02 -5.92
CA TYR A 66 -23.21 -2.37 -6.73
C TYR A 66 -23.77 -1.87 -8.06
N ASP A 67 -23.20 -0.78 -8.56
CA ASP A 67 -23.43 -0.35 -9.94
C ASP A 67 -23.14 -1.51 -10.91
N PRO A 68 -24.01 -1.78 -11.91
CA PRO A 68 -23.83 -2.93 -12.81
C PRO A 68 -22.46 -2.99 -13.48
N ARG A 69 -21.89 -1.83 -13.84
CA ARG A 69 -20.57 -1.77 -14.45
C ARG A 69 -19.48 -2.15 -13.46
N LEU A 70 -19.62 -1.77 -12.18
CA LEU A 70 -18.69 -2.20 -11.13
C LEU A 70 -18.78 -3.71 -10.90
N ALA A 71 -19.99 -4.28 -10.85
CA ALA A 71 -20.18 -5.72 -10.69
C ALA A 71 -19.51 -6.52 -11.83
N GLU A 72 -19.61 -6.03 -13.07
CA GLU A 72 -18.89 -6.61 -14.21
C GLU A 72 -17.36 -6.48 -14.07
N LEU A 73 -16.87 -5.32 -13.63
CA LEU A 73 -15.43 -5.08 -13.44
C LEU A 73 -14.82 -5.97 -12.36
N ILE A 74 -15.55 -6.25 -11.26
CA ILE A 74 -15.09 -7.15 -10.19
C ILE A 74 -14.83 -8.57 -10.72
N LEU A 75 -15.61 -9.02 -11.72
CA LEU A 75 -15.50 -10.36 -12.31
C LEU A 75 -14.41 -10.49 -13.37
N VAL A 76 -13.72 -9.40 -13.73
CA VAL A 76 -12.61 -9.46 -14.68
C VAL A 76 -11.50 -10.36 -14.10
N PRO A 77 -10.99 -11.35 -14.88
CA PRO A 77 -9.92 -12.23 -14.41
C PRO A 77 -8.71 -11.44 -13.91
N ARG A 78 -8.29 -11.75 -12.69
CA ARG A 78 -7.09 -11.16 -12.09
C ARG A 78 -5.86 -11.91 -12.61
N GLY A 79 -4.73 -11.22 -12.69
CA GLY A 79 -3.43 -11.80 -13.07
C GLY A 79 -2.66 -12.43 -11.90
N TYR A 80 -3.31 -12.67 -10.76
CA TYR A 80 -2.70 -13.18 -9.53
C TYR A 80 -3.70 -13.99 -8.70
N ASP A 81 -3.20 -14.91 -7.87
CA ASP A 81 -4.02 -15.85 -7.10
C ASP A 81 -4.59 -15.26 -5.80
N ALA A 82 -3.85 -14.34 -5.17
CA ALA A 82 -4.24 -13.78 -3.89
C ALA A 82 -5.52 -12.94 -4.01
N LEU A 83 -6.56 -13.25 -3.22
CA LEU A 83 -7.82 -12.49 -3.25
C LEU A 83 -7.64 -11.07 -2.72
N LEU A 84 -6.98 -10.98 -1.57
CA LEU A 84 -6.67 -9.75 -0.86
C LEU A 84 -5.17 -9.76 -0.55
N PRO A 85 -4.31 -9.40 -1.54
CA PRO A 85 -2.85 -9.51 -1.42
C PRO A 85 -2.29 -8.56 -0.37
N PHE A 86 -2.98 -7.44 -0.15
CA PHE A 86 -2.61 -6.43 0.80
C PHE A 86 -3.87 -5.83 1.41
N ALA A 87 -3.83 -5.57 2.72
CA ALA A 87 -4.90 -4.87 3.41
C ALA A 87 -4.37 -4.12 4.64
N ARG A 88 -4.97 -2.97 4.94
CA ARG A 88 -4.82 -2.24 6.19
C ARG A 88 -6.13 -2.32 6.98
N PHE A 89 -6.00 -2.68 8.26
CA PHE A 89 -7.13 -2.78 9.18
C PHE A 89 -6.95 -1.71 10.24
N ASP A 90 -7.75 -0.67 10.16
CA ASP A 90 -7.65 0.43 11.12
C ASP A 90 -8.51 0.10 12.33
N ILE A 91 -7.87 0.06 13.50
CA ILE A 91 -8.47 -0.41 14.75
C ILE A 91 -8.25 0.56 15.91
N PHE A 92 -9.20 0.55 16.83
CA PHE A 92 -8.97 0.94 18.21
C PHE A 92 -8.77 -0.31 19.06
N LEU A 93 -7.72 -0.31 19.89
CA LEU A 93 -7.42 -1.38 20.84
C LEU A 93 -7.55 -0.84 22.26
N ASP A 94 -8.36 -1.50 23.08
CA ASP A 94 -8.29 -1.38 24.53
C ASP A 94 -7.18 -2.31 25.05
N GLU A 95 -6.04 -1.75 25.43
CA GLU A 95 -4.88 -2.52 25.91
C GLU A 95 -5.12 -3.19 27.29
N SER A 96 -6.14 -2.76 28.03
CA SER A 96 -6.47 -3.32 29.35
C SER A 96 -7.35 -4.56 29.25
N THR A 97 -8.26 -4.61 28.27
CA THR A 97 -9.17 -5.74 28.05
C THR A 97 -8.77 -6.61 26.86
N GLY A 98 -8.04 -6.06 25.90
CA GLY A 98 -7.77 -6.67 24.59
C GLY A 98 -8.92 -6.48 23.59
N ASP A 99 -9.94 -5.69 23.93
CA ASP A 99 -11.08 -5.45 23.03
C ASP A 99 -10.67 -4.61 21.83
N VAL A 100 -11.21 -4.96 20.65
CA VAL A 100 -10.90 -4.28 19.39
C VAL A 100 -12.18 -3.77 18.72
N ALA A 101 -12.15 -2.51 18.29
CA ALA A 101 -13.16 -1.91 17.43
C ALA A 101 -12.55 -1.54 16.07
N PHE A 102 -13.20 -1.97 14.99
CA PHE A 102 -12.77 -1.63 13.63
C PHE A 102 -13.29 -0.24 13.22
N CYS A 103 -12.40 0.54 12.60
CA CYS A 103 -12.74 1.82 11.98
C CYS A 103 -13.04 1.61 10.49
N GLU A 104 -12.08 1.03 9.77
CA GLU A 104 -12.16 0.79 8.32
C GLU A 104 -11.31 -0.41 7.89
N PHE A 105 -11.69 -0.98 6.75
CA PHE A 105 -10.94 -2.01 6.04
C PHE A 105 -10.50 -1.44 4.69
N ASN A 106 -9.19 -1.34 4.48
CA ASN A 106 -8.63 -0.85 3.22
C ASN A 106 -8.02 -2.02 2.47
N GLY A 107 -8.65 -2.44 1.37
CA GLY A 107 -8.14 -3.50 0.48
C GLY A 107 -7.43 -2.97 -0.77
N ASP A 108 -7.53 -1.66 -1.02
CA ASP A 108 -6.94 -0.96 -2.15
C ASP A 108 -6.21 0.30 -1.68
N GLY A 109 -5.07 0.59 -2.31
CA GLY A 109 -4.36 1.87 -2.19
C GLY A 109 -4.04 2.33 -0.76
N SER A 110 -3.85 1.42 0.21
CA SER A 110 -3.57 1.86 1.56
C SER A 110 -2.21 2.56 1.64
N SER A 111 -2.17 3.67 2.35
CA SER A 111 -1.01 4.55 2.49
C SER A 111 -0.44 4.49 3.91
N GLY A 112 0.69 5.17 4.15
CA GLY A 112 1.25 5.37 5.49
C GLY A 112 2.52 4.55 5.80
N MET A 113 2.95 3.65 4.92
CA MET A 113 4.05 2.71 5.19
C MET A 113 5.41 3.42 5.18
N ASN A 114 5.63 4.28 4.20
CA ASN A 114 6.84 5.10 4.11
C ASN A 114 6.86 6.15 5.23
N GLU A 115 5.71 6.75 5.54
CA GLU A 115 5.55 7.67 6.66
C GLU A 115 5.92 6.99 7.98
N ASN A 116 5.39 5.79 8.24
CA ASN A 116 5.69 5.00 9.44
C ASN A 116 7.19 4.66 9.55
N ARG A 117 7.81 4.25 8.44
CA ARG A 117 9.25 3.96 8.37
C ARG A 117 10.10 5.18 8.72
N GLU A 118 9.84 6.32 8.08
CA GLU A 118 10.63 7.53 8.32
C GLU A 118 10.41 8.11 9.72
N ILE A 119 9.18 8.04 10.25
CA ILE A 119 8.88 8.42 11.64
C ILE A 119 9.70 7.55 12.61
N THR A 120 9.70 6.25 12.39
CA THR A 120 10.42 5.28 13.23
C THR A 120 11.92 5.58 13.22
N HIS A 121 12.53 5.70 12.04
CA HIS A 121 13.95 6.08 11.91
C HIS A 121 14.27 7.41 12.60
N SER A 122 13.39 8.40 12.52
CA SER A 122 13.61 9.71 13.15
C SER A 122 13.76 9.61 14.68
N VAL A 123 13.02 8.69 15.31
CA VAL A 123 13.00 8.48 16.77
C VAL A 123 14.12 7.54 17.21
N GLU A 124 14.43 6.51 16.42
CA GLU A 124 15.50 5.54 16.71
C GLU A 124 16.87 6.20 16.89
N GLN A 125 17.11 7.30 16.17
CA GLN A 125 18.39 8.01 16.26
C GLN A 125 18.58 8.82 17.55
N THR A 126 17.52 9.00 18.35
CA THR A 126 17.56 9.82 19.56
C THR A 126 18.29 9.13 20.71
N ALA A 127 18.91 9.93 21.59
CA ALA A 127 19.59 9.40 22.78
C ALA A 127 18.62 8.66 23.72
N THR A 128 17.39 9.17 23.88
CA THR A 128 16.36 8.56 24.72
C THR A 128 15.96 7.18 24.21
N PHE A 129 15.70 7.04 22.90
CA PHE A 129 15.35 5.74 22.32
C PHE A 129 16.52 4.76 22.44
N LYS A 130 17.75 5.18 22.11
CA LYS A 130 18.95 4.35 22.24
C LYS A 130 19.18 3.88 23.68
N GLU A 131 18.92 4.72 24.67
CA GLU A 131 19.03 4.35 26.09
C GLU A 131 17.93 3.37 26.52
N PHE A 132 16.70 3.54 26.03
CA PHE A 132 15.60 2.62 26.26
C PHE A 132 15.91 1.24 25.64
N ALA A 133 16.37 1.20 24.40
CA ALA A 133 16.70 -0.02 23.67
C ALA A 133 17.87 -0.83 24.28
N LYS A 134 18.70 -0.24 25.17
CA LYS A 134 19.72 -1.00 25.91
C LYS A 134 19.14 -1.97 26.93
N ARG A 135 17.92 -1.71 27.42
CA ARG A 135 17.26 -2.50 28.48
C ARG A 135 16.06 -3.29 27.96
N HIS A 136 15.62 -3.00 26.74
CA HIS A 136 14.42 -3.56 26.15
C HIS A 136 14.70 -4.01 24.71
N HIS A 137 14.17 -5.16 24.34
CA HIS A 137 14.12 -5.56 22.94
C HIS A 137 13.02 -4.76 22.24
N VAL A 138 13.41 -3.92 21.29
CA VAL A 138 12.49 -3.06 20.53
C VAL A 138 12.64 -3.38 19.06
N GLU A 139 11.52 -3.64 18.40
CA GLU A 139 11.46 -3.88 16.96
C GLU A 139 10.56 -2.84 16.31
N ALA A 140 11.02 -2.30 15.17
CA ALA A 140 10.18 -1.51 14.29
C ALA A 140 9.11 -2.40 13.65
N CYS A 141 7.90 -1.86 13.51
CA CYS A 141 6.90 -2.44 12.62
C CYS A 141 7.20 -1.98 11.18
N GLU A 142 8.16 -2.64 10.53
CA GLU A 142 8.53 -2.34 9.14
C GLU A 142 7.47 -2.85 8.16
N LEU A 143 6.80 -1.91 7.48
CA LEU A 143 5.67 -2.19 6.59
C LEU A 143 6.00 -2.02 5.10
N PHE A 144 7.03 -1.22 4.78
CA PHE A 144 7.32 -0.80 3.41
C PHE A 144 7.82 -1.95 2.51
N ASP A 145 8.82 -2.71 2.98
CA ASP A 145 9.39 -3.81 2.18
C ASP A 145 8.42 -5.00 2.06
N ALA A 146 7.58 -5.21 3.07
CA ALA A 146 6.55 -6.25 3.06
C ALA A 146 5.47 -5.97 2.00
N GLU A 147 5.03 -4.71 1.88
CA GLU A 147 4.11 -4.29 0.81
C GLU A 147 4.75 -4.48 -0.56
N ALA A 148 5.97 -3.96 -0.76
CA ALA A 148 6.70 -4.07 -2.03
C ALA A 148 6.85 -5.53 -2.48
N ALA A 149 7.11 -6.45 -1.53
CA ALA A 149 7.17 -7.88 -1.81
C ALA A 149 5.81 -8.49 -2.18
N ALA A 150 4.71 -8.05 -1.56
CA ALA A 150 3.37 -8.58 -1.80
C ALA A 150 2.79 -8.23 -3.19
N VAL A 151 3.18 -7.08 -3.75
CA VAL A 151 2.73 -6.64 -5.09
C VAL A 151 3.75 -6.90 -6.20
N SER A 152 4.92 -7.45 -5.86
CA SER A 152 5.93 -7.83 -6.86
C SER A 152 5.42 -8.99 -7.72
N PRO A 153 5.41 -8.86 -9.06
CA PRO A 153 5.02 -9.97 -9.92
C PRO A 153 5.95 -11.17 -9.72
N SER A 154 5.46 -12.38 -9.97
CA SER A 154 6.34 -13.55 -10.04
C SER A 154 7.46 -13.30 -11.06
N PRO A 155 8.66 -13.89 -10.89
CA PRO A 155 9.77 -13.72 -11.84
C PRO A 155 9.35 -14.00 -13.30
N GLU A 156 8.50 -15.00 -13.50
CA GLU A 156 7.92 -15.37 -14.80
C GLU A 156 7.02 -14.26 -15.38
N THR A 157 6.24 -13.60 -14.53
CA THR A 157 5.38 -12.47 -14.92
C THR A 157 6.22 -11.24 -15.27
N CYS A 158 7.29 -10.98 -14.52
CA CYS A 158 8.26 -9.92 -14.83
C CYS A 158 8.94 -10.17 -16.20
N GLU A 159 9.31 -11.42 -16.49
CA GLU A 159 9.93 -11.81 -17.74
C GLU A 159 8.94 -11.64 -18.92
N ALA A 160 7.69 -12.09 -18.75
CA ALA A 160 6.63 -11.90 -19.74
C ALA A 160 6.31 -10.41 -20.00
N LEU A 161 6.22 -9.59 -18.93
CA LEU A 161 5.99 -8.14 -19.04
C LEU A 161 7.17 -7.43 -19.71
N SER A 162 8.41 -7.82 -19.40
CA SER A 162 9.60 -7.25 -20.04
C SER A 162 9.66 -7.60 -21.53
N HIS A 163 9.25 -8.82 -21.90
CA HIS A 163 9.15 -9.26 -23.28
C HIS A 163 8.04 -8.49 -24.03
N ASP A 164 6.85 -8.34 -23.45
CA ASP A 164 5.75 -7.58 -24.06
C ASP A 164 6.04 -6.07 -24.18
N LEU A 165 6.70 -5.47 -23.17
CA LEU A 165 7.17 -4.09 -23.24
C LEU A 165 8.24 -3.90 -24.33
N THR A 166 9.14 -4.87 -24.49
CA THR A 166 10.16 -4.87 -25.56
C THR A 166 9.51 -5.00 -26.94
N VAL A 167 8.53 -5.89 -27.09
CA VAL A 167 7.76 -6.06 -28.33
C VAL A 167 6.94 -4.81 -28.65
N LYS A 168 6.25 -4.21 -27.67
CA LYS A 168 5.51 -2.94 -27.83
C LYS A 168 6.44 -1.78 -28.17
N ARG A 169 7.62 -1.70 -27.56
CA ARG A 169 8.66 -0.71 -27.89
C ARG A 169 9.15 -0.90 -29.32
N ASN A 170 9.43 -2.12 -29.74
CA ASN A 170 9.88 -2.42 -31.10
C ASN A 170 8.80 -2.13 -32.14
N ARG A 171 7.52 -2.47 -31.88
CA ARG A 171 6.39 -2.08 -32.73
C ARG A 171 6.21 -0.56 -32.80
N ARG A 172 6.36 0.17 -31.69
CA ARG A 172 6.34 1.64 -31.69
C ARG A 172 7.51 2.23 -32.47
N LEU A 173 8.70 1.65 -32.41
CA LEU A 173 9.85 2.08 -33.22
C LEU A 173 9.62 1.83 -34.71
N GLN A 174 9.07 0.68 -35.09
CA GLN A 174 8.70 0.36 -36.47
C GLN A 174 7.58 1.28 -37.00
N GLN A 175 6.57 1.57 -36.19
CA GLN A 175 5.52 2.53 -36.52
C GLN A 175 6.06 3.96 -36.62
N ARG A 176 6.98 4.38 -35.74
CA ARG A 176 7.66 5.69 -35.85
C ARG A 176 8.56 5.78 -37.09
N ALA A 177 9.20 4.69 -37.52
CA ALA A 177 9.95 4.63 -38.77
C ALA A 177 9.03 4.72 -40.01
N ALA A 178 7.80 4.17 -39.93
CA ALA A 178 6.78 4.32 -40.96
C ALA A 178 6.19 5.74 -41.01
N VAL A 179 5.92 6.34 -39.84
CA VAL A 179 5.39 7.71 -39.72
C VAL A 179 6.46 8.78 -40.03
N GLY A 180 7.74 8.51 -39.80
CA GLY A 180 8.85 9.41 -40.15
C GLY A 180 8.94 9.73 -41.65
N ARG A 181 8.41 8.84 -42.51
CA ARG A 181 8.27 9.10 -43.96
C ARG A 181 7.08 9.99 -44.32
N HIS A 182 6.11 10.19 -43.41
CA HIS A 182 4.96 11.07 -43.61
C HIS A 182 5.04 12.39 -42.81
N ALA A 183 5.84 12.44 -41.74
CA ALA A 183 5.96 13.61 -40.87
C ALA A 183 6.92 14.71 -41.36
N HIS A 184 7.66 14.49 -42.46
CA HIS A 184 8.51 15.54 -43.05
C HIS A 184 7.72 16.70 -43.70
N ARG A 185 6.37 16.59 -43.75
CA ARG A 185 5.48 17.56 -44.40
C ARG A 185 4.64 18.43 -43.45
N ARG A 186 4.70 18.24 -42.11
CA ARG A 186 3.89 19.03 -41.16
C ARG A 186 4.63 19.29 -39.85
N ARG A 187 5.70 20.07 -39.89
CA ARG A 187 6.27 20.74 -38.70
C ARG A 187 5.98 22.24 -38.83
N ALA A 188 4.85 22.68 -38.28
CA ALA A 188 4.62 24.08 -37.98
C ALA A 188 3.61 24.17 -36.82
N LEU A 189 4.03 24.88 -35.77
CA LEU A 189 3.27 25.41 -34.62
C LEU A 189 2.85 24.48 -33.46
N GLY A 190 3.10 24.98 -32.25
CA GLY A 190 2.28 24.72 -31.06
C GLY A 190 3.04 24.28 -29.81
N ARG A 191 3.41 25.24 -28.97
CA ARG A 191 4.12 25.07 -27.69
C ARG A 191 3.14 25.32 -26.53
N THR A 192 3.36 24.59 -25.41
CA THR A 192 3.08 24.98 -24.00
C THR A 192 1.65 24.89 -23.46
N LEU A 193 1.44 24.11 -22.38
CA LEU A 193 0.95 24.59 -21.06
C LEU A 193 0.94 23.49 -19.97
N MET A 194 1.51 23.85 -18.82
CA MET A 194 1.60 23.14 -17.54
C MET A 194 0.30 23.33 -16.74
N ALA A 195 -0.21 22.27 -16.12
CA ALA A 195 -0.19 21.97 -14.68
C ALA A 195 -1.12 22.83 -13.79
N GLY A 196 -1.90 22.14 -12.95
CA GLY A 196 -2.70 22.74 -11.87
C GLY A 196 -3.50 21.67 -11.13
N GLY A 197 -2.90 21.08 -10.10
CA GLY A 197 -3.56 20.18 -9.15
C GLY A 197 -4.10 20.94 -7.94
N GLY A 198 -5.09 20.35 -7.27
CA GLY A 198 -5.52 20.71 -5.92
C GLY A 198 -5.83 19.41 -5.16
N LEU A 199 -5.11 19.15 -4.07
CA LEU A 199 -5.23 17.95 -3.25
C LEU A 199 -5.46 18.37 -1.79
N VAL A 200 -6.55 17.89 -1.19
CA VAL A 200 -7.04 18.18 0.17
C VAL A 200 -6.41 17.23 1.20
N LEU A 201 -5.70 17.76 2.19
CA LEU A 201 -4.92 17.03 3.21
C LEU A 201 -5.82 16.43 4.31
N ALA A 202 -5.75 15.11 4.52
CA ALA A 202 -6.27 14.42 5.71
C ALA A 202 -5.13 13.63 6.36
N ALA A 203 -4.90 13.86 7.66
CA ALA A 203 -3.88 13.17 8.45
C ALA A 203 -4.44 11.84 8.98
N PHE A 204 -3.82 10.72 8.60
CA PHE A 204 -4.13 9.39 9.12
C PHE A 204 -2.92 8.84 9.90
N CYS A 205 -3.14 8.48 11.17
CA CYS A 205 -2.29 7.54 11.89
C CYS A 205 -2.67 6.13 11.42
N ALA A 206 -1.86 5.53 10.56
CA ALA A 206 -2.01 4.14 10.15
C ALA A 206 -1.41 3.22 11.21
N LEU A 207 -2.25 2.52 11.97
CA LEU A 207 -1.86 1.37 12.80
C LEU A 207 -2.28 0.10 12.05
N GLY A 208 -1.36 -0.49 11.28
CA GLY A 208 -1.58 -1.78 10.63
C GLY A 208 -0.93 -2.90 11.44
N ALA A 209 -1.72 -3.82 11.98
CA ALA A 209 -1.23 -5.17 12.25
C ALA A 209 -1.17 -5.94 10.93
N TRP A 210 -0.13 -6.78 10.72
CA TRP A 210 0.06 -7.48 9.45
C TRP A 210 0.15 -9.00 9.61
N ALA A 211 -0.49 -9.66 8.66
CA ALA A 211 -0.46 -11.09 8.40
C ALA A 211 0.31 -11.33 7.08
N ALA A 212 1.61 -11.59 7.17
CA ALA A 212 2.42 -12.03 6.03
C ALA A 212 2.11 -13.49 5.69
N MET A 213 0.97 -13.79 5.08
CA MET A 213 0.72 -15.16 4.63
C MET A 213 1.48 -15.41 3.32
N ARG A 214 2.68 -15.99 3.47
CA ARG A 214 3.28 -16.82 2.40
C ARG A 214 2.32 -17.97 2.13
N CYS A 215 1.44 -17.80 1.15
CA CYS A 215 0.75 -18.93 0.56
C CYS A 215 1.73 -19.59 -0.42
N ALA A 216 2.56 -20.48 0.10
CA ALA A 216 3.25 -21.50 -0.67
C ALA A 216 3.10 -22.81 0.10
N ARG A 217 2.56 -23.81 -0.61
CA ARG A 217 2.10 -25.13 -0.16
C ARG A 217 2.89 -25.79 0.96
#